data_AF-A0A349DCL2-F1
#
_entry.id   AF-A0A349DCL2-F1
#
_cell.length_a   1.000
_cell.length_b   1.000
_cell.length_c   1.000
_cell.angle_alpha   90.00
_cell.angle_beta   90.00
_cell.angle_gamma   90.00
#
_symmetry.space_group_name_H-M   'P 1'
#
loop_
_entity.id
_entity.type
_entity.pdbx_description
1 polymer ?
#
loop_
_entity_poly.entity_id
_entity_poly.type
_entity_poly.pdbx_seq_one_letter_code
_entity_poly.pdbx_strand_id
1 'polypeptide(L)'
;MDKKKNVNIWKSLQKVPAGTMFVPLIIGAIITTVCEGIFKFNLWDTLGNPMKDMFSSTGQMLIIGLMLFCTGTQLKMSDMKDALHRGVLLILVRLGVAYALCAAFYALFGYKGFLGISFLAFVCAVTSANAALYMGIISPFGDKADKASFGIMLICSMPLLPLLFLGFYGESGFGKAQVMQIVSLIIPFILGMILGNLDEDIRKVFAGGNAIILPFLGFEFGSTINLIDAVKMLPQGLLMSVIYFVIVITPSYIFERLVLHRPGYASVASASLAGVALVIPSMAAASNTAFEPYVNSAVAILAFVLAVTNILCPFMVKFILTKHPADEQPKKKQKIVAAHSAAK
;
A
#
# COMPACT_ATOMS: atom_id res chain seq x y z
N MET A 1 25.08 39.47 -2.50
CA MET A 1 24.57 38.20 -1.96
C MET A 1 23.52 37.68 -2.90
N ASP A 2 23.88 36.73 -3.77
CA ASP A 2 22.92 36.06 -4.65
C ASP A 2 21.86 35.36 -3.81
N LYS A 3 20.60 35.75 -3.99
CA LYS A 3 19.45 34.99 -3.47
C LYS A 3 19.50 33.61 -4.11
N LYS A 4 20.04 32.61 -3.40
CA LYS A 4 19.92 31.20 -3.79
C LYS A 4 18.46 30.93 -4.12
N LYS A 5 18.18 30.67 -5.41
CA LYS A 5 16.85 30.36 -5.92
C LYS A 5 16.37 29.12 -5.18
N ASN A 6 15.34 29.24 -4.33
CA ASN A 6 14.70 28.08 -3.74
C ASN A 6 14.12 27.23 -4.89
N VAL A 7 14.66 26.03 -5.08
CA VAL A 7 14.32 25.12 -6.20
C VAL A 7 12.87 24.60 -6.08
N ASN A 8 12.18 24.87 -4.96
CA ASN A 8 10.77 24.55 -4.72
C ASN A 8 10.43 23.06 -4.98
N ILE A 9 11.38 22.15 -4.69
CA ILE A 9 11.23 20.70 -4.93
C ILE A 9 9.95 20.18 -4.27
N TRP A 10 9.70 20.57 -3.02
CA TRP A 10 8.49 20.18 -2.29
C TRP A 10 7.19 20.57 -3.02
N LYS A 11 7.12 21.79 -3.54
CA LYS A 11 5.96 22.25 -4.32
C LYS A 11 5.81 21.47 -5.62
N SER A 12 6.92 21.08 -6.24
CA SER A 12 6.89 20.24 -7.45
C SER A 12 6.37 18.83 -7.17
N LEU A 13 6.78 18.23 -6.05
CA LEU A 13 6.25 16.93 -5.60
C LEU A 13 4.74 17.00 -5.38
N GLN A 14 4.24 18.08 -4.77
CA GLN A 14 2.81 18.28 -4.50
C GLN A 14 1.93 18.45 -5.76
N LYS A 15 2.52 18.70 -6.95
CA LYS A 15 1.76 18.75 -8.21
C LYS A 15 1.36 17.36 -8.70
N VAL A 16 2.10 16.32 -8.30
CA VAL A 16 1.84 14.93 -8.67
C VAL A 16 0.94 14.30 -7.60
N PRO A 17 -0.09 13.52 -7.99
CA PRO A 17 -0.93 12.81 -7.02
C PRO A 17 -0.09 11.89 -6.15
N ALA A 18 -0.23 11.99 -4.82
CA ALA A 18 0.64 11.29 -3.86
C ALA A 18 2.14 11.51 -4.11
N GLY A 19 2.53 12.63 -4.73
CA GLY A 19 3.89 12.82 -5.24
C GLY A 19 4.99 12.83 -4.19
N THR A 20 4.67 13.08 -2.92
CA THR A 20 5.60 12.96 -1.80
C THR A 20 6.08 11.53 -1.59
N MET A 21 5.31 10.52 -2.00
CA MET A 21 5.67 9.10 -1.93
C MET A 21 5.95 8.53 -3.32
N PHE A 22 5.13 8.89 -4.30
CA PHE A 22 5.21 8.34 -5.66
C PHE A 22 6.50 8.72 -6.40
N VAL A 23 6.95 9.97 -6.30
CA VAL A 23 8.19 10.39 -6.98
C VAL A 23 9.42 9.68 -6.40
N PRO A 24 9.60 9.63 -5.06
CA PRO A 24 10.64 8.79 -4.45
C PRO A 24 10.61 7.32 -4.88
N LEU A 25 9.42 6.73 -5.02
CA LEU A 25 9.25 5.36 -5.51
C LEU A 25 9.81 5.18 -6.92
N ILE A 26 9.49 6.09 -7.85
CA ILE A 26 10.03 6.04 -9.21
C ILE A 26 11.56 6.18 -9.19
N ILE A 27 12.09 7.09 -8.38
CA ILE A 27 13.54 7.28 -8.25
C ILE A 27 14.20 6.01 -7.71
N GLY A 28 13.65 5.41 -6.65
CA GLY A 28 14.14 4.16 -6.09
C GLY A 28 14.12 3.02 -7.12
N ALA A 29 13.04 2.89 -7.89
CA ALA A 29 12.92 1.87 -8.95
C ALA A 29 13.96 2.08 -10.06
N ILE A 30 14.20 3.33 -10.48
CA ILE A 30 15.24 3.64 -11.47
C ILE A 30 16.62 3.27 -10.91
N ILE A 31 16.93 3.65 -9.67
CA ILE A 31 18.21 3.33 -9.02
C ILE A 31 18.41 1.82 -8.97
N THR A 32 17.43 1.07 -8.46
CA THR A 32 17.49 -0.40 -8.40
C THR A 32 17.67 -1.01 -9.79
N THR A 33 16.90 -0.54 -10.78
CA THR A 33 17.02 -1.05 -12.15
C THR A 33 18.39 -0.78 -12.77
N VAL A 34 18.97 0.40 -12.55
CA VAL A 34 20.29 0.74 -13.08
C VAL A 34 21.37 -0.06 -12.36
N CYS A 35 21.38 -0.08 -11.03
CA CYS A 35 22.41 -0.77 -10.25
C CYS A 35 22.33 -2.30 -10.40
N GLU A 36 21.18 -2.90 -10.15
CA GLU A 36 21.02 -4.36 -10.18
C GLU A 36 20.79 -4.89 -11.60
N GLY A 37 19.97 -4.17 -12.37
CA GLY A 37 19.59 -4.59 -13.72
C GLY A 37 20.71 -4.40 -14.75
N ILE A 38 21.43 -3.26 -14.72
CA ILE A 38 22.49 -2.95 -15.69
C ILE A 38 23.88 -3.28 -15.11
N PHE A 39 24.22 -2.73 -13.95
CA PHE A 39 25.56 -2.88 -13.36
C PHE A 39 25.74 -4.16 -12.53
N LYS A 40 24.68 -4.95 -12.32
CA LYS A 40 24.70 -6.26 -11.63
C LYS A 40 25.27 -6.21 -10.21
N PHE A 41 25.01 -5.12 -9.48
CA PHE A 41 25.31 -5.03 -8.04
C PHE A 41 24.15 -4.40 -7.26
N ASN A 42 24.00 -4.79 -5.99
CA ASN A 42 23.02 -4.18 -5.10
C ASN A 42 23.64 -2.97 -4.41
N LEU A 43 23.17 -1.77 -4.78
CA LEU A 43 23.66 -0.50 -4.22
C LEU A 43 23.45 -0.41 -2.71
N TRP A 44 22.29 -0.86 -2.24
CA TRP A 44 21.88 -0.72 -0.83
C TRP A 44 22.77 -1.57 0.08
N ASP A 45 23.07 -2.81 -0.31
CA ASP A 45 24.00 -3.70 0.37
C ASP A 45 25.43 -3.15 0.38
N THR A 46 25.85 -2.52 -0.72
CA THR A 46 27.19 -1.92 -0.83
C THR A 46 27.35 -0.72 0.11
N LEU A 47 26.31 0.10 0.27
CA LEU A 47 26.33 1.26 1.15
C LEU A 47 26.19 0.89 2.64
N GLY A 48 25.47 -0.20 2.95
CA GLY A 48 25.23 -0.63 4.32
C GLY A 48 24.40 0.36 5.16
N ASN A 49 24.38 0.15 6.47
CA ASN A 49 23.56 0.96 7.39
C ASN A 49 24.19 2.33 7.67
N PRO A 50 23.39 3.42 7.75
CA PRO A 50 21.92 3.46 7.77
C PRO A 50 21.27 3.59 6.37
N MET A 51 22.04 3.78 5.30
CA MET A 51 21.50 4.02 3.95
C MET A 51 20.64 2.85 3.46
N LYS A 52 21.09 1.62 3.71
CA LYS A 52 20.36 0.39 3.40
C LYS A 52 18.98 0.39 4.08
N ASP A 53 18.92 0.63 5.38
CA ASP A 53 17.66 0.66 6.11
C ASP A 53 16.79 1.87 5.75
N MET A 54 17.35 3.03 5.41
CA MET A 54 16.55 4.20 5.06
C MET A 54 15.90 4.16 3.68
N PHE A 55 16.49 3.42 2.72
CA PHE A 55 16.12 3.50 1.31
C PHE A 55 15.84 2.16 0.65
N SER A 56 15.97 1.04 1.36
CA SER A 56 15.69 -0.29 0.82
C SER A 56 14.61 -1.03 1.62
N SER A 57 14.18 -2.18 1.10
CA SER A 57 13.15 -3.01 1.75
C SER A 57 13.49 -3.46 3.18
N THR A 58 14.73 -3.32 3.66
CA THR A 58 15.13 -3.75 5.01
C THR A 58 14.56 -2.88 6.13
N GLY A 59 14.41 -1.56 5.92
CA GLY A 59 13.81 -0.67 6.92
C GLY A 59 12.28 -0.59 6.87
N GLN A 60 11.66 -1.19 5.85
CA GLN A 60 10.26 -0.97 5.53
C GLN A 60 9.30 -1.26 6.68
N MET A 61 9.56 -2.31 7.46
CA MET A 61 8.71 -2.66 8.60
C MET A 61 8.86 -1.69 9.77
N LEU A 62 10.06 -1.13 9.99
CA LEU A 62 10.28 -0.07 10.98
C LEU A 62 9.51 1.19 10.59
N ILE A 63 9.62 1.62 9.33
CA ILE A 63 8.93 2.80 8.82
C ILE A 63 7.40 2.63 8.90
N ILE A 64 6.88 1.45 8.54
CA ILE A 64 5.45 1.11 8.71
C ILE A 64 5.04 1.19 10.19
N GLY A 65 5.85 0.67 11.12
CA GLY A 65 5.59 0.76 12.55
C GLY A 65 5.53 2.20 13.07
N LEU A 66 6.45 3.06 12.63
CA LEU A 66 6.44 4.50 12.95
C LEU A 66 5.21 5.20 12.37
N MET A 67 4.84 4.87 11.13
CA MET A 67 3.67 5.42 10.46
C MET A 67 2.37 5.01 11.15
N LEU A 68 2.29 3.76 11.62
CA LEU A 68 1.21 3.25 12.44
C LEU A 68 1.09 3.99 13.76
N PHE A 69 2.21 4.17 14.46
CA PHE A 69 2.24 4.92 15.71
C PHE A 69 1.77 6.36 15.51
N CYS A 70 2.35 7.08 14.52
CA CYS A 70 1.95 8.44 14.18
C CYS A 70 0.45 8.50 13.85
N THR A 71 -0.06 7.56 13.04
CA THR A 71 -1.50 7.50 12.72
C THR A 71 -2.35 7.26 13.96
N GLY A 72 -1.93 6.35 14.85
CA GLY A 72 -2.57 6.08 16.12
C GLY A 72 -2.72 7.35 16.97
N THR A 73 -1.66 8.15 17.11
CA THR A 73 -1.70 9.40 17.91
C THR A 73 -2.74 10.40 17.42
N GLN A 74 -3.06 10.39 16.13
CA GLN A 74 -4.03 11.31 15.54
C GLN A 74 -5.48 10.84 15.72
N LEU A 75 -5.70 9.57 16.07
CA LEU A 75 -7.05 9.01 16.19
C LEU A 75 -7.64 9.28 17.57
N LYS A 76 -8.86 9.84 17.61
CA LYS A 76 -9.65 9.97 18.84
C LYS A 76 -10.51 8.72 19.03
N MET A 77 -10.72 8.31 20.28
CA MET A 77 -11.62 7.18 20.59
C MET A 77 -13.04 7.38 20.04
N SER A 78 -13.51 8.64 19.97
CA SER A 78 -14.81 9.00 19.36
C SER A 78 -14.90 8.64 17.88
N ASP A 79 -13.78 8.73 17.16
CA ASP A 79 -13.71 8.55 15.71
C ASP A 79 -13.47 7.07 15.34
N MET A 80 -13.18 6.23 16.34
CA MET A 80 -12.83 4.82 16.15
C MET A 80 -14.02 3.97 15.71
N LYS A 81 -15.25 4.27 16.17
CA LYS A 81 -16.45 3.51 15.78
C LYS A 81 -16.71 3.62 14.27
N ASP A 82 -16.63 4.82 13.72
CA ASP A 82 -16.84 5.07 12.29
C ASP A 82 -15.69 4.51 11.46
N ALA A 83 -14.45 4.64 11.94
CA ALA A 83 -13.26 4.05 11.31
C ALA A 83 -13.35 2.52 11.24
N LEU A 84 -13.71 1.86 12.33
CA LEU A 84 -13.93 0.41 12.39
C LEU A 84 -15.06 0.01 11.45
N HIS A 85 -16.22 0.68 11.52
CA HIS A 85 -17.36 0.34 10.68
C HIS A 85 -17.01 0.42 9.19
N ARG A 86 -16.41 1.52 8.73
CA ARG A 86 -16.06 1.70 7.31
C ARG A 86 -14.91 0.80 6.88
N GLY A 87 -13.82 0.80 7.63
CA GLY A 87 -12.61 0.06 7.28
C GLY A 87 -12.82 -1.46 7.31
N VAL A 88 -13.49 -1.99 8.33
CA VAL A 88 -13.80 -3.42 8.43
C VAL A 88 -14.73 -3.86 7.30
N LEU A 89 -15.82 -3.13 7.04
CA LEU A 89 -16.74 -3.50 5.96
C LEU A 89 -16.06 -3.52 4.59
N LEU A 90 -15.24 -2.50 4.30
CA LEU A 90 -14.50 -2.44 3.02
C LEU A 90 -13.51 -3.60 2.89
N ILE A 91 -12.81 -3.96 3.97
CA ILE A 91 -11.90 -5.11 3.99
C ILE A 91 -12.65 -6.43 3.85
N LEU A 92 -13.79 -6.61 4.53
CA LEU A 92 -14.59 -7.83 4.43
C LEU A 92 -15.10 -8.05 3.01
N VAL A 93 -15.62 -7.00 2.36
CA VAL A 93 -16.08 -7.09 0.97
C VAL A 93 -14.92 -7.42 0.05
N ARG A 94 -13.80 -6.71 0.19
CA ARG A 94 -12.60 -6.98 -0.60
C ARG A 94 -12.11 -8.41 -0.42
N LEU A 95 -11.98 -8.88 0.82
CA LEU A 95 -11.46 -10.20 1.14
C LEU A 95 -12.41 -11.29 0.68
N GLY A 96 -13.72 -11.11 0.86
CA GLY A 96 -14.75 -12.04 0.39
C GLY A 96 -14.71 -12.20 -1.12
N VAL A 97 -14.62 -11.09 -1.86
CA VAL A 97 -14.47 -11.10 -3.32
C VAL A 97 -13.15 -11.77 -3.71
N ALA A 98 -12.04 -11.40 -3.08
CA ALA A 98 -10.72 -11.96 -3.37
C ALA A 98 -10.69 -13.48 -3.18
N TYR A 99 -11.19 -13.98 -2.05
CA TYR A 99 -11.23 -15.41 -1.74
C TYR A 99 -12.19 -16.18 -2.64
N ALA A 100 -13.35 -15.60 -2.97
CA ALA A 100 -14.27 -16.20 -3.93
C ALA A 100 -13.63 -16.34 -5.31
N LEU A 101 -12.96 -15.30 -5.80
CA LEU A 101 -12.22 -15.33 -7.07
C LEU A 101 -11.09 -16.35 -7.04
N CYS A 102 -10.34 -16.44 -5.94
CA CYS A 102 -9.26 -17.41 -5.81
C CYS A 102 -9.78 -18.84 -5.80
N ALA A 103 -10.88 -19.11 -5.08
CA ALA A 103 -11.51 -20.43 -5.05
C ALA A 103 -12.03 -20.83 -6.44
N ALA A 104 -12.69 -19.90 -7.14
CA ALA A 104 -13.15 -20.10 -8.51
C ALA A 104 -11.97 -20.36 -9.47
N PHE A 105 -10.88 -19.60 -9.35
CA PHE A 105 -9.68 -19.78 -10.17
C PHE A 105 -9.07 -21.17 -9.96
N TYR A 106 -8.96 -21.63 -8.71
CA TYR A 106 -8.47 -22.97 -8.41
C TYR A 106 -9.39 -24.06 -8.98
N ALA A 107 -10.70 -23.93 -8.79
CA ALA A 107 -11.67 -24.92 -9.29
C ALA A 107 -11.62 -25.07 -10.82
N LEU A 108 -11.34 -23.98 -11.55
CA LEU A 108 -11.30 -23.97 -13.01
C LEU A 108 -9.93 -24.38 -13.59
N PHE A 109 -8.82 -24.02 -12.92
CA PHE A 109 -7.48 -24.10 -13.52
C PHE A 109 -6.42 -24.85 -12.67
N GLY A 110 -6.75 -25.20 -11.42
CA GLY A 110 -5.85 -25.85 -10.48
C GLY A 110 -4.57 -25.04 -10.20
N TYR A 111 -3.53 -25.69 -9.66
CA TYR A 111 -2.25 -25.04 -9.32
C TYR A 111 -1.56 -24.38 -10.51
N LYS A 112 -1.59 -25.06 -11.66
CA LYS A 112 -0.93 -24.59 -12.90
C LYS A 112 -1.50 -23.25 -13.37
N GLY A 113 -2.78 -23.01 -13.11
CA GLY A 113 -3.45 -21.77 -13.45
C GLY A 113 -3.66 -21.60 -14.96
N PHE A 114 -3.76 -20.35 -15.40
CA PHE A 114 -4.23 -19.99 -16.74
C PHE A 114 -3.28 -18.99 -17.41
N LEU A 115 -2.95 -19.21 -18.69
CA LEU A 115 -2.08 -18.33 -19.49
C LEU A 115 -0.74 -17.95 -18.83
N GLY A 116 -0.14 -18.88 -18.08
CA GLY A 116 1.13 -18.65 -17.38
C GLY A 116 1.01 -17.89 -16.06
N ILE A 117 -0.21 -17.59 -15.60
CA ILE A 117 -0.50 -17.10 -14.26
C ILE A 117 -0.86 -18.31 -13.41
N SER A 118 0.02 -18.70 -12.50
CA SER A 118 -0.25 -19.80 -11.56
C SER A 118 -1.29 -19.41 -10.52
N PHE A 119 -1.91 -20.40 -9.89
CA PHE A 119 -2.79 -20.17 -8.73
C PHE A 119 -2.08 -19.40 -7.62
N LEU A 120 -0.80 -19.70 -7.38
CA LEU A 120 0.03 -18.99 -6.41
C LEU A 120 0.17 -17.50 -6.74
N ALA A 121 0.51 -17.17 -8.00
CA ALA A 121 0.61 -15.78 -8.45
C ALA A 121 -0.73 -15.04 -8.31
N PHE A 122 -1.82 -15.72 -8.67
CA PHE A 122 -3.17 -15.16 -8.59
C PHE A 122 -3.57 -14.84 -7.16
N VAL A 123 -3.43 -15.78 -6.23
CA VAL A 123 -3.78 -15.58 -4.82
C VAL A 123 -2.96 -14.44 -4.21
N CYS A 124 -1.63 -14.48 -4.38
CA CYS A 124 -0.74 -13.45 -3.84
C CYS A 124 -1.08 -12.05 -4.38
N ALA A 125 -1.50 -11.95 -5.65
CA ALA A 125 -1.91 -10.68 -6.24
C ALA A 125 -3.24 -10.19 -5.65
N VAL A 126 -4.28 -11.02 -5.76
CA VAL A 126 -5.68 -10.64 -5.52
C VAL A 126 -5.98 -10.38 -4.04
N THR A 127 -5.31 -11.11 -3.14
CA THR A 127 -5.56 -11.00 -1.68
C THR A 127 -4.71 -9.94 -1.00
N SER A 128 -3.70 -9.40 -1.69
CA SER A 128 -2.82 -8.36 -1.16
C SER A 128 -3.32 -6.94 -1.48
N ALA A 129 -3.06 -6.00 -0.58
CA ALA A 129 -3.29 -4.57 -0.76
C ALA A 129 -2.16 -3.76 -0.11
N ASN A 130 -1.85 -2.57 -0.60
CA ASN A 130 -0.78 -1.70 -0.08
C ASN A 130 -1.36 -0.56 0.76
N ALA A 131 -1.47 -0.79 2.07
CA ALA A 131 -2.01 0.16 3.04
C ALA A 131 -1.15 1.43 3.15
N ALA A 132 0.17 1.30 3.03
CA ALA A 132 1.10 2.41 3.07
C ALA A 132 0.86 3.39 1.90
N LEU A 133 0.76 2.87 0.68
CA LEU A 133 0.44 3.69 -0.48
C LEU A 133 -0.99 4.23 -0.41
N TYR A 134 -1.95 3.42 0.06
CA TYR A 134 -3.30 3.90 0.37
C TYR A 134 -3.24 5.16 1.23
N MET A 135 -2.53 5.13 2.37
CA MET A 135 -2.41 6.27 3.28
C MET A 135 -1.67 7.44 2.63
N GLY A 136 -0.62 7.20 1.85
CA GLY A 136 0.06 8.23 1.06
C GLY A 136 -0.86 8.94 0.06
N ILE A 137 -1.79 8.20 -0.54
CA ILE A 137 -2.79 8.73 -1.45
C ILE A 137 -3.89 9.49 -0.70
N ILE A 138 -4.47 8.92 0.36
CA ILE A 138 -5.63 9.51 1.05
C ILE A 138 -5.26 10.64 2.02
N SER A 139 -4.02 10.70 2.53
CA SER A 139 -3.61 11.67 3.56
C SER A 139 -4.00 13.13 3.26
N PRO A 140 -3.87 13.64 2.01
CA PRO A 140 -4.18 15.04 1.69
C PRO A 140 -5.67 15.40 1.69
N PHE A 141 -6.58 14.43 1.46
CA PHE A 141 -8.01 14.73 1.22
C PHE A 141 -9.00 13.83 1.97
N GLY A 142 -8.60 12.62 2.36
CA GLY A 142 -9.44 11.69 3.10
C GLY A 142 -9.81 12.21 4.48
N ASP A 143 -10.97 11.78 4.97
CA ASP A 143 -11.42 12.14 6.31
C ASP A 143 -10.69 11.31 7.38
N LYS A 144 -11.01 11.57 8.65
CA LYS A 144 -10.37 10.86 9.76
C LYS A 144 -10.65 9.36 9.75
N ALA A 145 -11.85 8.94 9.34
CA ALA A 145 -12.22 7.53 9.30
C ALA A 145 -11.47 6.80 8.18
N ASP A 146 -11.27 7.43 7.03
CA ASP A 146 -10.43 6.87 5.95
C ASP A 146 -8.98 6.72 6.39
N LYS A 147 -8.43 7.74 7.06
CA LYS A 147 -7.08 7.72 7.62
C LYS A 147 -6.91 6.66 8.69
N ALA A 148 -7.91 6.47 9.53
CA ALA A 148 -7.92 5.44 10.55
C ALA A 148 -8.04 4.02 9.97
N SER A 149 -8.73 3.88 8.84
CA SER A 149 -8.85 2.62 8.11
C SER A 149 -7.49 2.09 7.63
N PHE A 150 -6.44 2.91 7.57
CA PHE A 150 -5.06 2.49 7.34
C PHE A 150 -4.61 1.36 8.28
N GLY A 151 -4.88 1.50 9.58
CA GLY A 151 -4.47 0.49 10.57
C GLY A 151 -5.12 -0.87 10.30
N ILE A 152 -6.37 -0.86 9.84
CA ILE A 152 -7.11 -2.08 9.49
C ILE A 152 -6.63 -2.63 8.15
N MET A 153 -6.38 -1.75 7.17
CA MET A 153 -5.92 -2.12 5.82
C MET A 153 -4.54 -2.78 5.83
N LEU A 154 -3.71 -2.49 6.84
CA LEU A 154 -2.41 -3.15 6.99
C LEU A 154 -2.52 -4.67 7.15
N ILE A 155 -3.66 -5.19 7.64
CA ILE A 155 -3.90 -6.63 7.68
C ILE A 155 -3.86 -7.22 6.27
N CYS A 156 -4.38 -6.50 5.27
CA CYS A 156 -4.32 -6.86 3.86
C CYS A 156 -2.94 -6.66 3.21
N SER A 157 -2.06 -5.92 3.87
CA SER A 157 -0.67 -5.71 3.45
C SER A 157 0.30 -6.75 4.00
N MET A 158 -0.19 -7.82 4.63
CA MET A 158 0.65 -8.84 5.26
C MET A 158 0.54 -10.22 4.60
N PRO A 159 1.57 -11.08 4.76
CA PRO A 159 1.54 -12.44 4.25
C PRO A 159 0.43 -13.31 4.82
N LEU A 160 -0.16 -12.94 5.96
CA LEU A 160 -1.19 -13.73 6.62
C LEU A 160 -2.37 -14.08 5.72
N LEU A 161 -3.09 -13.10 5.18
CA LEU A 161 -4.35 -13.39 4.47
C LEU A 161 -4.12 -14.24 3.20
N PRO A 162 -3.07 -13.98 2.40
CA PRO A 162 -2.70 -14.85 1.29
C PRO A 162 -2.30 -16.26 1.75
N LEU A 163 -1.44 -16.39 2.77
CA LEU A 163 -0.99 -17.70 3.28
C LEU A 163 -2.11 -18.50 3.96
N LEU A 164 -3.00 -17.82 4.68
CA LEU A 164 -4.20 -18.43 5.26
C LEU A 164 -5.05 -19.05 4.15
N PHE A 165 -5.27 -18.32 3.06
CA PHE A 165 -6.03 -18.83 1.95
C PHE A 165 -5.33 -20.03 1.28
N LEU A 166 -4.04 -19.90 0.98
CA LEU A 166 -3.25 -20.98 0.39
C LEU A 166 -3.17 -22.22 1.30
N GLY A 167 -3.24 -22.04 2.62
CA GLY A 167 -3.28 -23.13 3.59
C GLY A 167 -4.53 -24.01 3.49
N PHE A 168 -5.65 -23.51 2.92
CA PHE A 168 -6.80 -24.35 2.59
C PHE A 168 -6.56 -25.23 1.35
N TYR A 169 -5.53 -24.93 0.56
CA TYR A 169 -5.17 -25.62 -0.69
C TYR A 169 -3.76 -26.23 -0.55
N GLY A 170 -3.52 -26.97 0.53
CA GLY A 170 -2.25 -27.63 0.83
C GLY A 170 -2.29 -28.37 2.17
N GLU A 171 -1.18 -29.02 2.53
CA GLU A 171 -1.05 -29.72 3.83
C GLU A 171 -0.59 -28.80 4.97
N SER A 172 -0.18 -27.57 4.65
CA SER A 172 0.30 -26.62 5.63
C SER A 172 -0.82 -25.89 6.35
N GLY A 173 -1.02 -26.27 7.61
CA GLY A 173 -1.90 -25.57 8.52
C GLY A 173 -1.47 -24.15 8.87
N PHE A 174 -2.41 -23.42 9.46
CA PHE A 174 -2.27 -22.07 10.00
C PHE A 174 -1.14 -21.97 11.04
N GLY A 175 -0.13 -21.14 10.76
CA GLY A 175 1.01 -20.96 11.66
C GLY A 175 0.81 -19.86 12.71
N LYS A 176 1.27 -20.13 13.93
CA LYS A 176 1.35 -19.14 15.04
C LYS A 176 2.14 -17.88 14.61
N ALA A 177 3.13 -18.02 13.74
CA ALA A 177 3.98 -16.91 13.29
C ALA A 177 3.20 -15.81 12.55
N GLN A 178 2.27 -16.18 11.68
CA GLN A 178 1.48 -15.24 10.88
C GLN A 178 0.47 -14.47 11.75
N VAL A 179 -0.09 -15.12 12.79
CA VAL A 179 -0.92 -14.44 13.80
C VAL A 179 -0.12 -13.40 14.56
N MET A 180 1.08 -13.77 15.00
CA MET A 180 1.96 -12.86 15.73
C MET A 180 2.33 -11.64 14.89
N GLN A 181 2.48 -11.77 13.57
CA GLN A 181 2.73 -10.62 12.69
C GLN A 181 1.59 -9.59 12.71
N ILE A 182 0.31 -10.02 12.75
CA ILE A 182 -0.82 -9.08 12.90
C ILE A 182 -0.69 -8.33 14.22
N VAL A 183 -0.47 -9.09 15.31
CA VAL A 183 -0.39 -8.55 16.66
C VAL A 183 0.73 -7.50 16.73
N SER A 184 1.91 -7.82 16.17
CA SER A 184 3.04 -6.90 16.11
C SER A 184 2.75 -5.58 15.38
N LEU A 185 1.86 -5.55 14.39
CA LEU A 185 1.50 -4.33 13.66
C LEU A 185 0.40 -3.53 14.36
N ILE A 186 -0.52 -4.20 15.04
CA ILE A 186 -1.58 -3.52 15.79
C ILE A 186 -0.99 -2.80 17.02
N ILE A 187 0.06 -3.34 17.64
CA ILE A 187 0.66 -2.78 18.85
C ILE A 187 1.11 -1.30 18.67
N PRO A 188 1.95 -0.93 17.69
CA PRO A 188 2.35 0.48 17.50
C PRO A 188 1.16 1.42 17.31
N PHE A 189 0.13 0.97 16.59
CA PHE A 189 -1.09 1.75 16.38
C PHE A 189 -1.85 1.99 17.69
N ILE A 190 -2.07 0.93 18.48
CA ILE A 190 -2.74 1.03 19.78
C ILE A 190 -1.94 1.92 20.73
N LEU A 191 -0.61 1.75 20.79
CA LEU A 191 0.26 2.56 21.63
C LEU A 191 0.16 4.05 21.25
N GLY A 192 0.25 4.36 19.95
CA GLY A 192 0.05 5.72 19.46
C GLY A 192 -1.32 6.27 19.85
N MET A 193 -2.38 5.47 19.69
CA MET A 193 -3.73 5.86 20.05
C MET A 193 -3.90 6.16 21.54
N ILE A 194 -3.40 5.28 22.41
CA ILE A 194 -3.43 5.48 23.85
C ILE A 194 -2.73 6.81 24.19
N LEU A 195 -1.50 6.99 23.74
CA LEU A 195 -0.72 8.19 24.04
C LEU A 195 -1.35 9.48 23.50
N GLY A 196 -1.86 9.47 22.27
CA GLY A 196 -2.52 10.64 21.67
C GLY A 196 -3.89 10.97 22.26
N ASN A 197 -4.52 10.05 23.00
CA ASN A 197 -5.74 10.33 23.77
C ASN A 197 -5.45 10.72 25.22
N LEU A 198 -4.31 10.30 25.78
CA LEU A 198 -3.85 10.71 27.10
C LEU A 198 -3.25 12.12 27.11
N ASP A 199 -2.60 12.53 26.02
CA ASP A 199 -1.90 13.81 25.93
C ASP A 199 -2.09 14.46 24.54
N GLU A 200 -2.71 15.65 24.52
CA GLU A 200 -2.91 16.41 23.30
C GLU A 200 -1.61 16.96 22.72
N ASP A 201 -0.59 17.21 23.55
CA ASP A 201 0.72 17.68 23.09
C ASP A 201 1.49 16.56 22.40
N ILE A 202 1.38 15.30 22.84
CA ILE A 202 1.86 14.15 22.06
C ILE A 202 1.21 14.14 20.68
N ARG A 203 -0.11 14.32 20.59
CA ARG A 203 -0.78 14.40 19.29
C ARG A 203 -0.21 15.52 18.42
N LYS A 204 0.06 16.71 18.98
CA LYS A 204 0.65 17.83 18.22
C LYS A 204 2.07 17.51 17.73
N VAL A 205 2.90 16.89 18.57
CA VAL A 205 4.28 16.49 18.21
C VAL A 205 4.28 15.53 17.03
N PHE A 206 3.38 14.55 17.00
CA PHE A 206 3.34 13.52 15.95
C PHE A 206 2.45 13.86 14.74
N ALA A 207 1.77 15.01 14.72
CA ALA A 207 0.82 15.39 13.65
C ALA A 207 1.47 15.44 12.24
N GLY A 208 2.75 15.81 12.16
CA GLY A 208 3.52 15.84 10.92
C GLY A 208 4.24 14.53 10.57
N GLY A 209 4.20 13.51 11.44
CA GLY A 209 5.04 12.31 11.34
C GLY A 209 4.90 11.57 10.01
N ASN A 210 3.66 11.30 9.58
CA ASN A 210 3.41 10.61 8.31
C ASN A 210 3.93 11.41 7.10
N ALA A 211 3.89 12.75 7.14
CA ALA A 211 4.38 13.57 6.03
C ALA A 211 5.91 13.47 5.88
N ILE A 212 6.63 13.26 6.98
CA ILE A 212 8.08 13.04 7.00
C ILE A 212 8.42 11.62 6.53
N ILE A 213 7.60 10.63 6.91
CA ILE A 213 7.81 9.21 6.62
C ILE A 213 7.58 8.87 5.14
N LEU A 214 6.54 9.43 4.52
CA LEU A 214 6.07 9.04 3.18
C LEU A 214 7.15 9.03 2.08
N PRO A 215 8.09 10.00 2.00
CA PRO A 215 9.16 9.97 1.01
C PRO A 215 10.11 8.78 1.14
N PHE A 216 10.51 8.41 2.37
CA PHE A 216 11.40 7.29 2.62
C PHE A 216 10.71 5.96 2.27
N LEU A 217 9.45 5.82 2.68
CA LEU A 217 8.63 4.66 2.34
C LEU A 217 8.45 4.51 0.81
N GLY A 218 8.38 5.63 0.09
CA GLY A 218 8.43 5.65 -1.36
C GLY A 218 9.71 5.03 -1.91
N PHE A 219 10.89 5.48 -1.44
CA PHE A 219 12.17 4.89 -1.83
C PHE A 219 12.28 3.41 -1.50
N GLU A 220 11.89 2.99 -0.29
CA GLU A 220 11.94 1.58 0.12
C GLU A 220 11.10 0.71 -0.81
N PHE A 221 9.91 1.14 -1.20
CA PHE A 221 9.13 0.42 -2.21
C PHE A 221 9.79 0.44 -3.60
N GLY A 222 10.30 1.60 -4.01
CA GLY A 222 11.04 1.72 -5.27
C GLY A 222 12.22 0.74 -5.32
N SER A 223 12.89 0.53 -4.19
CA SER A 223 14.06 -0.36 -4.09
C SER A 223 13.78 -1.80 -4.48
N THR A 224 12.51 -2.24 -4.37
CA THR A 224 12.06 -3.60 -4.69
C THR A 224 11.68 -3.79 -6.17
N ILE A 225 11.69 -2.71 -6.96
CA ILE A 225 11.21 -2.72 -8.34
C ILE A 225 12.40 -2.70 -9.30
N ASN A 226 12.62 -3.84 -9.97
CA ASN A 226 13.48 -3.92 -11.14
C ASN A 226 12.64 -3.83 -12.41
N LEU A 227 12.74 -2.70 -13.13
CA LEU A 227 11.93 -2.43 -14.32
C LEU A 227 12.31 -3.33 -15.51
N ILE A 228 13.56 -3.81 -15.60
CA ILE A 228 13.98 -4.74 -16.65
C ILE A 228 13.29 -6.10 -16.44
N ASP A 229 13.27 -6.59 -15.21
CA ASP A 229 12.61 -7.86 -14.90
C ASP A 229 11.08 -7.73 -14.99
N ALA A 230 10.53 -6.58 -14.62
CA ALA A 230 9.11 -6.28 -14.83
C ALA A 230 8.74 -6.41 -16.32
N VAL A 231 9.51 -5.82 -17.24
CA VAL A 231 9.21 -5.86 -18.69
C VAL A 231 9.21 -7.30 -19.25
N LYS A 232 10.00 -8.23 -18.70
CA LYS A 232 10.01 -9.63 -19.18
C LYS A 232 8.68 -10.36 -18.96
N MET A 233 7.89 -9.95 -17.96
CA MET A 233 6.60 -10.55 -17.62
C MET A 233 5.41 -9.71 -18.07
N LEU A 234 5.61 -8.82 -19.05
CA LEU A 234 4.60 -7.85 -19.47
C LEU A 234 3.25 -8.48 -19.85
N PRO A 235 3.17 -9.59 -20.63
CA PRO A 235 1.86 -10.15 -21.01
C PRO A 235 1.05 -10.64 -19.79
N GLN A 236 1.66 -11.47 -18.94
CA GLN A 236 1.02 -12.05 -17.76
C GLN A 236 0.77 -10.99 -16.69
N GLY A 237 1.74 -10.10 -16.48
CA GLY A 237 1.65 -9.00 -15.53
C GLY A 237 0.59 -7.96 -15.91
N LEU A 238 0.45 -7.64 -17.20
CA LEU A 238 -0.59 -6.74 -17.70
C LEU A 238 -1.97 -7.37 -17.53
N LEU A 239 -2.13 -8.64 -17.95
CA LEU A 239 -3.37 -9.38 -17.74
C LEU A 239 -3.76 -9.40 -16.26
N MET A 240 -2.80 -9.69 -15.36
CA MET A 240 -3.06 -9.68 -13.93
C MET A 240 -3.39 -8.31 -13.38
N SER A 241 -2.77 -7.24 -13.88
CA SER A 241 -3.08 -5.88 -13.47
C SER A 241 -4.49 -5.45 -13.90
N VAL A 242 -4.92 -5.86 -15.10
CA VAL A 242 -6.30 -5.66 -15.57
C VAL A 242 -7.29 -6.43 -14.70
N ILE A 243 -7.04 -7.72 -14.44
CA ILE A 243 -7.87 -8.53 -13.55
C ILE A 243 -7.96 -7.87 -12.17
N TYR A 244 -6.82 -7.42 -11.64
CA TYR A 244 -6.75 -6.79 -10.33
C TYR A 244 -7.62 -5.53 -10.27
N PHE A 245 -7.41 -4.56 -11.16
CA PHE A 245 -8.20 -3.32 -11.14
C PHE A 245 -9.67 -3.53 -11.51
N VAL A 246 -9.98 -4.35 -12.51
CA VAL A 246 -11.34 -4.48 -13.04
C VAL A 246 -12.18 -5.46 -12.23
N ILE A 247 -11.62 -6.59 -11.80
CA ILE A 247 -12.41 -7.67 -11.20
C ILE A 247 -12.32 -7.60 -9.67
N VAL A 248 -11.13 -7.33 -9.11
CA VAL A 248 -10.96 -7.34 -7.64
C VAL A 248 -11.47 -6.04 -7.00
N ILE A 249 -11.20 -4.89 -7.63
CA ILE A 249 -11.45 -3.58 -7.03
C ILE A 249 -12.85 -3.05 -7.33
N THR A 250 -13.42 -3.36 -8.50
CA THR A 250 -14.76 -2.90 -8.89
C THR A 250 -15.84 -3.26 -7.86
N PRO A 251 -15.90 -4.48 -7.31
CA PRO A 251 -16.88 -4.81 -6.26
C PRO A 251 -16.74 -3.92 -5.02
N SER A 252 -15.52 -3.68 -4.54
CA SER A 252 -15.27 -2.78 -3.41
C SER A 252 -15.66 -1.34 -3.74
N TYR A 253 -15.32 -0.87 -4.95
CA TYR A 253 -15.72 0.46 -5.44
C TYR A 253 -17.24 0.63 -5.49
N ILE A 254 -17.97 -0.35 -6.02
CA ILE A 254 -19.44 -0.35 -6.06
C ILE A 254 -20.00 -0.37 -4.63
N PHE A 255 -19.45 -1.20 -3.74
CA PHE A 255 -19.88 -1.28 -2.35
C PHE A 255 -19.68 0.05 -1.61
N GLU A 256 -18.50 0.66 -1.74
CA GLU A 256 -18.22 1.96 -1.14
C GLU A 256 -19.21 3.02 -1.65
N ARG A 257 -19.58 2.96 -2.93
CA ARG A 257 -20.48 3.92 -3.54
C ARG A 257 -21.95 3.74 -3.17
N LEU A 258 -22.43 2.50 -3.23
CA LEU A 258 -23.85 2.20 -3.07
C LEU A 258 -24.25 1.94 -1.63
N VAL A 259 -23.37 1.34 -0.83
CA VAL A 259 -23.67 0.95 0.56
C VAL A 259 -23.10 1.98 1.53
N LEU A 260 -21.82 2.35 1.36
CA LEU A 260 -21.19 3.35 2.24
C LEU A 260 -21.52 4.80 1.82
N HIS A 261 -22.18 4.99 0.67
CA HIS A 261 -22.56 6.30 0.13
C HIS A 261 -21.37 7.27 0.00
N ARG A 262 -20.19 6.74 -0.34
CA ARG A 262 -18.93 7.50 -0.40
C ARG A 262 -18.40 7.59 -1.83
N PRO A 263 -17.50 8.55 -2.15
CA PRO A 263 -17.06 8.79 -3.53
C PRO A 263 -16.37 7.63 -4.27
N GLY A 264 -15.85 6.61 -3.57
CA GLY A 264 -15.20 5.44 -4.17
C GLY A 264 -13.67 5.52 -4.17
N TYR A 265 -13.08 6.61 -3.65
CA TYR A 265 -11.63 6.79 -3.68
C TYR A 265 -10.91 5.86 -2.71
N ALA A 266 -11.54 5.39 -1.63
CA ALA A 266 -10.87 4.56 -0.63
C ALA A 266 -10.59 3.16 -1.18
N SER A 267 -11.56 2.58 -1.89
CA SER A 267 -11.46 1.29 -2.57
C SER A 267 -10.38 1.34 -3.65
N VAL A 268 -10.36 2.39 -4.46
CA VAL A 268 -9.34 2.53 -5.50
C VAL A 268 -7.98 2.88 -4.91
N ALA A 269 -7.89 3.65 -3.83
CA ALA A 269 -6.62 3.85 -3.13
C ALA A 269 -6.06 2.54 -2.54
N SER A 270 -6.92 1.57 -2.21
CA SER A 270 -6.53 0.22 -1.76
C SER A 270 -6.14 -0.72 -2.91
N ALA A 271 -6.22 -0.26 -4.16
CA ALA A 271 -5.98 -1.05 -5.38
C ALA A 271 -4.52 -1.16 -5.78
N SER A 272 -3.60 -1.07 -4.82
CA SER A 272 -2.18 -1.23 -5.07
C SER A 272 -1.66 -2.49 -4.39
N LEU A 273 -0.74 -3.19 -5.06
CA LEU A 273 -0.13 -4.40 -4.53
C LEU A 273 1.01 -4.04 -3.57
N ALA A 274 1.09 -4.71 -2.42
CA ALA A 274 2.14 -4.44 -1.44
C ALA A 274 3.47 -5.11 -1.81
N GLY A 275 4.60 -4.47 -1.49
CA GLY A 275 5.95 -5.04 -1.65
C GLY A 275 6.12 -6.42 -1.01
N VAL A 276 5.44 -6.63 0.13
CA VAL A 276 5.49 -7.92 0.81
C VAL A 276 4.94 -9.07 -0.05
N ALA A 277 4.08 -8.80 -1.04
CA ALA A 277 3.51 -9.84 -1.91
C ALA A 277 4.61 -10.62 -2.64
N LEU A 278 5.78 -10.01 -2.89
CA LEU A 278 6.91 -10.64 -3.58
C LEU A 278 7.56 -11.77 -2.77
N VAL A 279 7.45 -11.76 -1.44
CA VAL A 279 8.04 -12.82 -0.59
C VAL A 279 7.06 -13.93 -0.24
N ILE A 280 5.77 -13.74 -0.49
CA ILE A 280 4.73 -14.73 -0.16
C ILE A 280 4.91 -16.04 -0.94
N PRO A 281 5.24 -16.04 -2.26
CA PRO A 281 5.44 -17.28 -3.00
C PRO A 281 6.46 -18.23 -2.37
N SER A 282 7.60 -17.72 -1.91
CA SER A 282 8.61 -18.55 -1.25
C SER A 282 8.17 -19.03 0.13
N MET A 283 7.46 -18.20 0.90
CA MET A 283 6.86 -18.61 2.17
C MET A 283 5.81 -19.73 1.99
N ALA A 284 4.99 -19.62 0.94
CA ALA A 284 4.02 -20.64 0.60
C ALA A 284 4.70 -21.95 0.19
N ALA A 285 5.75 -21.88 -0.64
CA ALA A 285 6.52 -23.06 -1.05
C ALA A 285 7.24 -23.75 0.11
N ALA A 286 7.73 -22.99 1.09
CA ALA A 286 8.31 -23.55 2.31
C ALA A 286 7.29 -24.30 3.17
N SER A 287 6.00 -23.97 3.01
CA SER A 287 4.91 -24.62 3.74
C SER A 287 4.31 -25.79 2.94
N ASN A 288 4.25 -25.67 1.61
CA ASN A 288 3.74 -26.68 0.69
C ASN A 288 4.61 -26.71 -0.58
N THR A 289 5.38 -27.79 -0.74
CA THR A 289 6.33 -27.98 -1.85
C THR A 289 5.65 -28.02 -3.22
N ALA A 290 4.34 -28.27 -3.30
CA ALA A 290 3.59 -28.18 -4.55
C ALA A 290 3.63 -26.77 -5.19
N PHE A 291 3.95 -25.74 -4.41
CA PHE A 291 4.10 -24.37 -4.90
C PHE A 291 5.49 -24.05 -5.47
N GLU A 292 6.53 -24.85 -5.17
CA GLU A 292 7.91 -24.61 -5.60
C GLU A 292 8.07 -24.32 -7.11
N PRO A 293 7.42 -25.08 -8.02
CA PRO A 293 7.58 -24.85 -9.46
C PRO A 293 7.09 -23.47 -9.92
N TYR A 294 6.23 -22.83 -9.13
CA TYR A 294 5.57 -21.58 -9.50
C TYR A 294 6.23 -20.34 -8.88
N VAL A 295 7.11 -20.50 -7.88
CA VAL A 295 7.67 -19.38 -7.09
C VAL A 295 8.28 -18.30 -7.98
N ASN A 296 9.26 -18.66 -8.82
CA ASN A 296 9.98 -17.68 -9.63
C ASN A 296 9.04 -16.93 -10.59
N SER A 297 8.14 -17.65 -11.25
CA SER A 297 7.14 -17.06 -12.15
C SER A 297 6.16 -16.13 -11.41
N ALA A 298 5.71 -16.53 -10.22
CA ALA A 298 4.80 -15.74 -9.40
C ALA A 298 5.46 -14.45 -8.93
N VAL A 299 6.70 -14.52 -8.43
CA VAL A 299 7.46 -13.32 -7.99
C VAL A 299 7.61 -12.33 -9.15
N ALA A 300 7.96 -12.81 -10.34
CA ALA A 300 8.16 -11.96 -11.50
C ALA A 300 6.86 -11.28 -11.98
N ILE A 301 5.73 -12.01 -12.00
CA ILE A 301 4.40 -11.44 -12.30
C ILE A 301 4.00 -10.41 -11.24
N LEU A 302 4.17 -10.73 -9.96
CA LEU A 302 3.82 -9.85 -8.85
C LEU A 302 4.66 -8.58 -8.87
N ALA A 303 5.94 -8.64 -9.25
CA ALA A 303 6.80 -7.46 -9.39
C ALA A 303 6.26 -6.49 -10.45
N PHE A 304 5.80 -7.03 -11.59
CA PHE A 304 5.15 -6.20 -12.61
C PHE A 304 3.83 -5.61 -12.13
N VAL A 305 2.95 -6.42 -11.52
CA VAL A 305 1.66 -5.96 -10.97
C VAL A 305 1.89 -4.89 -9.91
N LEU A 306 2.90 -5.05 -9.05
CA LEU A 306 3.30 -4.07 -8.07
C LEU A 306 3.71 -2.75 -8.73
N ALA A 307 4.59 -2.80 -9.73
CA ALA A 307 5.02 -1.60 -10.45
C ALA A 307 3.82 -0.88 -11.08
N VAL A 308 2.99 -1.60 -11.84
CA VAL A 308 1.82 -1.02 -12.53
C VAL A 308 0.81 -0.45 -11.53
N THR A 309 0.46 -1.22 -10.50
CA THR A 309 -0.58 -0.79 -9.56
C THR A 309 -0.12 0.36 -8.68
N ASN A 310 1.13 0.36 -8.20
CA ASN A 310 1.69 1.47 -7.43
C ASN A 310 1.81 2.75 -8.26
N ILE A 311 2.05 2.63 -9.57
CA ILE A 311 2.09 3.76 -10.48
C ILE A 311 0.68 4.28 -10.79
N LEU A 312 -0.24 3.42 -11.21
CA LEU A 312 -1.54 3.85 -11.71
C LEU A 312 -2.52 4.27 -10.62
N CYS A 313 -2.45 3.65 -9.44
CA CYS A 313 -3.41 3.87 -8.35
C CYS A 313 -3.56 5.36 -7.95
N PRO A 314 -2.49 6.15 -7.69
CA PRO A 314 -2.61 7.59 -7.41
C PRO A 314 -3.33 8.38 -8.51
N PHE A 315 -3.11 8.05 -9.79
CA PHE A 315 -3.76 8.72 -10.91
C PHE A 315 -5.23 8.31 -11.06
N MET A 316 -5.55 7.04 -10.84
CA MET A 316 -6.93 6.55 -10.84
C MET A 316 -7.74 7.21 -9.72
N VAL A 317 -7.16 7.36 -8.52
CA VAL A 317 -7.82 8.07 -7.42
C VAL A 317 -8.04 9.54 -7.77
N LYS A 318 -7.05 10.22 -8.35
CA LYS A 318 -7.24 11.60 -8.84
C LYS A 318 -8.38 11.70 -9.86
N PHE A 319 -8.47 10.75 -10.79
CA PHE A 319 -9.56 10.72 -11.77
C PHE A 319 -10.94 10.47 -11.15
N ILE A 320 -11.02 9.65 -10.10
CA ILE A 320 -12.27 9.47 -9.36
C ILE A 320 -12.65 10.76 -8.65
N LEU A 321 -11.69 11.44 -8.03
CA LEU A 321 -11.92 12.71 -7.34
C LEU A 321 -12.35 13.86 -8.26
N THR A 322 -11.98 13.84 -9.55
CA THR A 322 -12.50 14.84 -10.51
C THR A 322 -13.96 14.61 -10.88
N LYS A 323 -14.45 13.36 -10.82
CA LYS A 323 -15.87 13.04 -11.06
C LYS A 323 -16.71 13.09 -9.79
N HIS A 324 -16.11 12.68 -8.67
CA HIS A 324 -16.76 12.52 -7.37
C HIS A 324 -15.82 13.10 -6.30
N PRO A 325 -15.95 14.41 -6.02
CA PRO A 325 -15.14 15.06 -5.00
C PRO A 325 -15.24 14.35 -3.66
N ALA A 326 -14.15 14.36 -2.89
CA ALA A 326 -14.20 13.92 -1.50
C ALA A 326 -15.25 14.73 -0.74
N ASP A 327 -15.99 14.07 0.17
CA ASP A 327 -16.98 14.72 1.04
C ASP A 327 -16.31 15.94 1.70
N GLU A 328 -16.90 17.13 1.51
CA GLU A 328 -16.25 18.42 1.69
C GLU A 328 -15.37 18.49 2.96
N GLN A 329 -14.08 18.80 2.80
CA GLN A 329 -13.43 19.58 3.86
C GLN A 329 -14.17 20.92 3.93
N PRO A 330 -14.59 21.38 5.12
CA PRO A 330 -15.27 22.66 5.22
C PRO A 330 -14.40 23.73 4.56
N LYS A 331 -14.98 24.48 3.61
CA LYS A 331 -14.38 25.64 2.92
C LYS A 331 -14.04 26.82 3.85
N LYS A 332 -13.45 26.57 5.01
CA LYS A 332 -13.00 27.57 5.98
C LYS A 332 -11.50 27.40 6.22
N LYS A 333 -10.68 27.97 5.32
CA LYS A 333 -9.42 28.70 5.65
C LYS A 333 -8.57 29.17 4.46
N GLN A 334 -9.01 29.08 3.21
CA GLN A 334 -8.29 29.77 2.11
C GLN A 334 -8.61 31.27 1.99
N LYS A 335 -9.68 31.78 2.63
CA LYS A 335 -10.00 33.23 2.60
C LYS A 335 -9.30 34.07 3.69
N ILE A 336 -8.71 33.48 4.72
CA ILE A 336 -8.09 34.26 5.81
C ILE A 336 -6.65 34.68 5.47
N VAL A 337 -5.92 33.90 4.67
CA VAL A 337 -4.56 34.26 4.23
C VAL A 337 -4.58 35.34 3.14
N ALA A 338 -5.61 35.35 2.28
CA ALA A 338 -5.78 36.41 1.27
C ALA A 338 -6.16 37.77 1.88
N ALA A 339 -6.91 37.79 2.99
CA ALA A 339 -7.28 39.03 3.68
C ALA A 339 -6.13 39.64 4.51
N HIS A 340 -5.20 38.81 5.01
CA HIS A 340 -4.05 39.32 5.79
C HIS A 340 -2.86 39.75 4.92
N SER A 341 -2.78 39.29 3.67
CA SER A 341 -1.77 39.75 2.70
C SER A 341 -2.18 41.01 1.93
N ALA A 342 -3.45 41.43 2.04
CA ALA A 342 -3.96 42.68 1.46
C ALA A 342 -3.98 43.84 2.47
N ALA A 343 -3.57 43.60 3.72
CA ALA A 343 -3.58 44.57 4.82
C ALA A 343 -2.20 44.75 5.50
N LYS A 344 -1.10 44.40 4.82
CA LYS A 344 0.27 44.70 5.26
C LYS A 344 1.16 45.11 4.12
#